data_AF-A0A1F5BU70-F1
#
_entry.id   AF-A0A1F5BU70-F1
#
_cell.length_a   1.000
_cell.length_b   1.000
_cell.length_c   1.000
_cell.angle_alpha   90.00
_cell.angle_beta   90.00
_cell.angle_gamma   90.00
#
_symmetry.space_group_name_H-M   'P 1'
#
loop_
_entity.id
_entity.type
_entity.pdbx_description
1 polymer ?
#
loop_
_entity_poly.entity_id
_entity_poly.type
_entity_poly.pdbx_seq_one_letter_code
_entity_poly.pdbx_strand_id
1 'polypeptide(L)'
;MSMRHFFFLLLLSIFAGIAGVAAYQDSALRNSRMLQPAQPLSREAYINARDFFVAIVNNQDPKIALQQLQEQTTTDDSLLRSCHVLTHDIGHAAHEKYKDFAAAISYQNDICNSGYLHGVIESHFSTSADFSQAVKTVCDKYPGEKFLSWECYHGVGHGLMFYTDNDLPRSLALCDAYDTDFAKGNCANGVFMENFNSDAKMHPSKFLNPDDPFYPCREQKQNQKGNCYFYAPEYYLHLHPNDYAGALGWCKTAELPFRQTCAANVGGNTMIQNIHNPKFAEAVCMAGSPEQKIPCIGGMVMLFINHHGSPEPARALCERLETANRPTCYATIEQNAPLFEK
;
A
#
# COMPACT_ATOMS: atom_id res chain seq x y z
N MET A 1 50.57 46.93 -4.33
CA MET A 1 49.76 45.79 -4.85
C MET A 1 49.44 46.06 -6.31
N SER A 2 49.90 45.18 -7.21
CA SER A 2 49.74 45.35 -8.66
C SER A 2 48.28 45.13 -9.09
N MET A 3 47.81 45.89 -10.07
CA MET A 3 46.48 45.80 -10.71
C MET A 3 46.12 44.36 -11.13
N ARG A 4 47.13 43.52 -11.41
CA ARG A 4 46.96 42.08 -11.69
C ARG A 4 46.41 41.28 -10.51
N HIS A 5 46.78 41.60 -9.26
CA HIS A 5 46.28 40.90 -8.08
C HIS A 5 44.80 41.22 -7.81
N PHE A 6 44.37 42.44 -8.10
CA PHE A 6 42.97 42.86 -7.92
C PHE A 6 42.05 42.17 -8.94
N PHE A 7 42.47 42.06 -10.20
CA PHE A 7 41.74 41.31 -11.23
C PHE A 7 41.63 39.81 -10.91
N PHE A 8 42.70 39.21 -10.35
CA PHE A 8 42.68 37.80 -9.98
C PHE A 8 41.68 37.51 -8.84
N LEU A 9 41.63 38.38 -7.82
CA LEU A 9 40.68 38.26 -6.70
C LEU A 9 39.23 38.51 -7.14
N LEU A 10 38.99 39.42 -8.08
CA LEU A 10 37.66 39.69 -8.64
C LEU A 10 37.16 38.50 -9.47
N LEU A 11 38.02 37.87 -10.27
CA LEU A 11 37.67 36.67 -11.03
C LEU A 11 37.36 35.49 -10.10
N LEU A 12 38.18 35.26 -9.07
CA LEU A 12 37.95 34.21 -8.06
C LEU A 12 36.59 34.36 -7.34
N SER A 13 36.20 35.59 -7.01
CA SER A 13 34.91 35.86 -6.34
C SER A 13 33.71 35.69 -7.28
N ILE A 14 33.85 36.04 -8.57
CA ILE A 14 32.83 35.78 -9.60
C ILE A 14 32.67 34.27 -9.84
N PHE A 15 33.77 33.52 -9.97
CA PHE A 15 33.71 32.06 -10.14
C PHE A 15 33.11 31.35 -8.92
N ALA A 16 33.45 31.77 -7.70
CA ALA A 16 32.84 31.24 -6.48
C ALA A 16 31.33 31.55 -6.39
N GLY A 17 30.91 32.75 -6.81
CA GLY A 17 29.49 33.13 -6.87
C GLY A 17 28.69 32.30 -7.88
N ILE A 18 29.23 32.08 -9.08
CA ILE A 18 28.58 31.26 -10.13
C ILE A 18 28.47 29.79 -9.69
N ALA A 19 29.53 29.23 -9.09
CA ALA A 19 29.51 27.87 -8.56
C ALA A 19 28.50 27.70 -7.42
N GLY A 20 28.37 28.70 -6.53
CA GLY A 20 27.38 28.70 -5.44
C GLY A 20 25.93 28.74 -5.94
N VAL A 21 25.64 29.54 -6.97
CA VAL A 21 24.30 29.61 -7.59
C VAL A 21 23.95 28.30 -8.29
N ALA A 22 24.90 27.70 -9.02
CA ALA A 22 24.67 26.41 -9.69
C ALA A 22 24.43 25.27 -8.69
N ALA A 23 25.18 25.23 -7.58
CA ALA A 23 24.97 24.24 -6.52
C ALA A 23 23.62 24.45 -5.77
N TYR A 24 23.22 25.71 -5.57
CA TYR A 24 21.91 26.03 -5.01
C TYR A 24 20.76 25.62 -5.95
N GLN A 25 20.89 25.88 -7.25
CA GLN A 25 19.89 25.48 -8.25
C GLN A 25 19.81 23.96 -8.41
N ASP A 26 20.95 23.24 -8.42
CA ASP A 26 20.95 21.77 -8.46
C ASP A 26 20.33 21.18 -7.19
N SER A 27 20.63 21.73 -6.01
CA SER A 27 19.99 21.28 -4.76
C SER A 27 18.50 21.60 -4.70
N ALA A 28 18.07 22.77 -5.18
CA ALA A 28 16.65 23.13 -5.28
C ALA A 28 15.91 22.23 -6.30
N LEU A 29 16.52 21.92 -7.44
CA LEU A 29 15.96 21.02 -8.45
C LEU A 29 15.89 19.58 -7.93
N ARG A 30 16.92 19.09 -7.24
CA ARG A 30 16.90 17.78 -6.59
C ARG A 30 15.83 17.71 -5.50
N ASN A 31 15.72 18.73 -4.67
CA ASN A 31 14.65 18.83 -3.68
C ASN A 31 13.27 18.86 -4.34
N SER A 32 13.11 19.58 -5.46
CA SER A 32 11.84 19.60 -6.19
C SER A 32 11.48 18.22 -6.77
N ARG A 33 12.46 17.45 -7.28
CA ARG A 33 12.25 16.07 -7.76
C ARG A 33 11.95 15.10 -6.61
N MET A 34 12.61 15.26 -5.46
CA MET A 34 12.30 14.53 -4.24
C MET A 34 10.92 14.88 -3.66
N LEU A 35 10.23 15.90 -4.17
CA LEU A 35 8.90 16.29 -3.69
C LEU A 35 7.80 16.03 -4.72
N GLN A 36 8.10 15.36 -5.82
CA GLN A 36 7.10 14.96 -6.81
C GLN A 36 6.62 13.53 -6.57
N PRO A 37 5.30 13.28 -6.69
CA PRO A 37 4.75 11.94 -6.61
C PRO A 37 5.03 11.13 -7.87
N ALA A 38 5.24 9.83 -7.72
CA ALA A 38 5.26 8.87 -8.82
C ALA A 38 3.95 8.92 -9.61
N GLN A 39 3.98 8.57 -10.90
CA GLN A 39 2.77 8.51 -11.74
C GLN A 39 2.26 7.07 -11.87
N PRO A 40 0.94 6.84 -11.97
CA PRO A 40 0.41 5.49 -12.16
C PRO A 40 0.60 5.01 -13.60
N LEU A 41 0.57 3.69 -13.81
CA LEU A 41 0.51 3.12 -15.16
C LEU A 41 -0.77 3.57 -15.90
N SER A 42 -0.64 3.78 -17.21
CA SER A 42 -1.80 3.85 -18.10
C SER A 42 -2.54 2.49 -18.10
N ARG A 43 -3.82 2.49 -18.49
CA ARG A 43 -4.60 1.24 -18.59
C ARG A 43 -3.95 0.22 -19.53
N GLU A 44 -3.44 0.69 -20.68
CA GLU A 44 -2.76 -0.16 -21.66
C GLU A 44 -1.45 -0.71 -21.10
N ALA A 45 -0.65 0.13 -20.43
CA ALA A 45 0.60 -0.30 -19.81
C ALA A 45 0.36 -1.33 -18.69
N TYR A 46 -0.70 -1.16 -17.89
CA TYR A 46 -1.11 -2.15 -16.90
C TYR A 46 -1.46 -3.48 -17.54
N ILE A 47 -2.30 -3.49 -18.59
CA ILE A 47 -2.71 -4.71 -19.29
C ILE A 47 -1.49 -5.44 -19.86
N ASN A 48 -0.56 -4.71 -20.47
CA ASN A 48 0.66 -5.29 -21.02
C ASN A 48 1.55 -5.89 -19.92
N ALA A 49 1.70 -5.21 -18.78
CA ALA A 49 2.46 -5.72 -17.64
C ALA A 49 1.81 -6.98 -17.05
N ARG A 50 0.49 -6.96 -16.85
CA ARG A 50 -0.29 -8.12 -16.40
C ARG A 50 -0.07 -9.32 -17.34
N ASP A 51 -0.31 -9.13 -18.63
CA ASP A 51 -0.23 -10.22 -19.62
C ASP A 51 1.18 -10.80 -19.69
N PHE A 52 2.21 -9.95 -19.54
CA PHE A 52 3.61 -10.37 -19.43
C PHE A 52 3.84 -11.28 -18.22
N PHE A 53 3.45 -10.86 -17.00
CA PHE A 53 3.67 -11.67 -15.81
C PHE A 53 2.82 -12.95 -15.79
N VAL A 54 1.57 -12.90 -16.23
CA VAL A 54 0.71 -14.08 -16.38
C VAL A 54 1.32 -15.07 -17.39
N ALA A 55 1.88 -14.60 -18.50
CA ALA A 55 2.58 -15.47 -19.45
C ALA A 55 3.80 -16.16 -18.84
N ILE A 56 4.53 -15.51 -17.93
CA ILE A 56 5.63 -16.15 -17.18
C ILE A 56 5.07 -17.28 -16.31
N VAL A 57 4.01 -17.02 -15.55
CA VAL A 57 3.38 -18.07 -14.71
C VAL A 57 2.97 -19.27 -15.55
N ASN A 58 2.30 -19.03 -16.67
CA ASN A 58 1.80 -20.10 -17.55
C ASN A 58 2.93 -20.93 -18.16
N ASN A 59 3.96 -20.28 -18.69
CA ASN A 59 5.06 -20.96 -19.38
C ASN A 59 6.13 -21.53 -18.44
N GLN A 60 6.24 -20.99 -17.22
CA GLN A 60 7.30 -21.33 -16.25
C GLN A 60 6.71 -21.61 -14.86
N ASP A 61 6.97 -20.77 -13.86
CA ASP A 61 6.41 -20.87 -12.53
C ASP A 61 6.13 -19.48 -11.92
N PRO A 62 5.29 -19.38 -10.87
CA PRO A 62 4.95 -18.10 -10.23
C PRO A 62 6.14 -17.40 -9.58
N LYS A 63 7.13 -18.14 -9.09
CA LYS A 63 8.29 -17.58 -8.39
C LYS A 63 9.12 -16.71 -9.32
N ILE A 64 9.28 -17.11 -10.58
CA ILE A 64 10.00 -16.32 -11.60
C ILE A 64 9.25 -15.01 -11.89
N ALA A 65 7.92 -15.05 -12.01
CA ALA A 65 7.12 -13.83 -12.23
C ALA A 65 7.25 -12.85 -11.05
N LEU A 66 7.14 -13.35 -9.82
CA LEU A 66 7.27 -12.56 -8.59
C LEU A 66 8.67 -11.94 -8.45
N GLN A 67 9.72 -12.72 -8.73
CA GLN A 67 11.10 -12.21 -8.67
C GLN A 67 11.32 -11.11 -9.72
N GLN A 68 10.86 -11.30 -10.95
CA GLN A 68 11.02 -10.29 -12.00
C GLN A 68 10.21 -9.02 -11.69
N LEU A 69 8.99 -9.15 -11.15
CA LEU A 69 8.22 -7.99 -10.70
C LEU A 69 8.97 -7.25 -9.59
N GLN A 70 9.48 -7.96 -8.58
CA GLN A 70 10.29 -7.37 -7.52
C GLN A 70 11.50 -6.61 -8.06
N GLU A 71 12.24 -7.21 -9.00
CA GLU A 71 13.41 -6.57 -9.62
C GLU A 71 13.03 -5.31 -10.42
N GLN A 72 12.00 -5.37 -11.26
CA GLN A 72 11.57 -4.24 -12.09
C GLN A 72 11.06 -3.07 -11.24
N THR A 73 10.30 -3.37 -10.18
CA THR A 73 9.77 -2.34 -9.27
C THR A 73 10.84 -1.59 -8.49
N THR A 74 12.12 -2.01 -8.49
CA THR A 74 13.22 -1.23 -7.87
C THR A 74 13.59 0.05 -8.63
N THR A 75 13.22 0.13 -9.91
CA THR A 75 13.59 1.26 -10.79
C THR A 75 12.40 1.86 -11.54
N ASP A 76 11.27 1.15 -11.60
CA ASP A 76 10.04 1.62 -12.21
C ASP A 76 8.99 1.95 -11.13
N ASP A 77 8.92 3.22 -10.75
CA ASP A 77 7.95 3.73 -9.78
C ASP A 77 6.49 3.57 -10.25
N SER A 78 6.24 3.56 -11.57
CA SER A 78 4.88 3.43 -12.10
C SER A 78 4.40 1.99 -11.97
N LEU A 79 5.27 1.03 -12.29
CA LEU A 79 5.03 -0.39 -12.08
C LEU A 79 4.86 -0.71 -10.59
N LEU A 80 5.71 -0.14 -9.74
CA LEU A 80 5.63 -0.30 -8.28
C LEU A 80 4.25 0.09 -7.74
N ARG A 81 3.67 1.21 -8.19
CA ARG A 81 2.32 1.63 -7.81
C ARG A 81 1.25 0.58 -8.14
N SER A 82 1.47 -0.23 -9.16
CA SER A 82 0.56 -1.32 -9.56
C SER A 82 0.99 -2.69 -9.04
N CYS A 83 2.07 -2.78 -8.25
CA CYS A 83 2.67 -4.05 -7.89
C CYS A 83 1.70 -4.96 -7.13
N HIS A 84 0.94 -4.40 -6.19
CA HIS A 84 -0.03 -5.16 -5.41
C HIS A 84 -1.07 -5.84 -6.30
N VAL A 85 -1.76 -5.08 -7.15
CA VAL A 85 -2.79 -5.63 -8.05
C VAL A 85 -2.18 -6.60 -9.09
N LEU A 86 -0.97 -6.32 -9.58
CA LEU A 86 -0.26 -7.26 -10.46
C LEU A 86 0.08 -8.58 -9.75
N THR A 87 0.40 -8.56 -8.45
CA THR A 87 0.58 -9.81 -7.70
C THR A 87 -0.72 -10.59 -7.52
N HIS A 88 -1.89 -9.94 -7.47
CA HIS A 88 -3.18 -10.65 -7.51
C HIS A 88 -3.32 -11.40 -8.83
N ASP A 89 -3.04 -10.76 -9.96
CA ASP A 89 -3.10 -11.38 -11.30
C ASP A 89 -2.13 -12.57 -11.43
N ILE A 90 -0.93 -12.48 -10.85
CA ILE A 90 0.02 -13.61 -10.76
C ILE A 90 -0.58 -14.74 -9.90
N GLY A 91 -1.20 -14.41 -8.77
CA GLY A 91 -1.89 -15.36 -7.89
C GLY A 91 -3.05 -16.08 -8.57
N HIS A 92 -3.88 -15.34 -9.31
CA HIS A 92 -4.95 -15.88 -10.15
C HIS A 92 -4.42 -16.89 -11.15
N ALA A 93 -3.40 -16.51 -11.92
CA ALA A 93 -2.78 -17.39 -12.91
C ALA A 93 -2.14 -18.62 -12.27
N ALA A 94 -1.55 -18.49 -11.08
CA ALA A 94 -0.96 -19.62 -10.37
C ALA A 94 -2.04 -20.62 -9.94
N HIS A 95 -3.10 -20.16 -9.29
CA HIS A 95 -4.22 -21.04 -8.92
C HIS A 95 -4.87 -21.67 -10.16
N GLU A 96 -5.06 -20.90 -11.23
CA GLU A 96 -5.59 -21.42 -12.48
C GLU A 96 -4.69 -22.52 -13.09
N LYS A 97 -3.37 -22.37 -12.99
CA LYS A 97 -2.41 -23.36 -13.49
C LYS A 97 -2.39 -24.64 -12.66
N TYR A 98 -2.36 -24.53 -11.33
CA TYR A 98 -2.18 -25.69 -10.45
C TYR A 98 -3.50 -26.34 -10.02
N LYS A 99 -4.62 -25.61 -10.09
CA LYS A 99 -5.97 -26.04 -9.67
C LYS A 99 -6.09 -26.53 -8.23
N ASP A 100 -5.06 -26.31 -7.42
CA ASP A 100 -4.98 -26.70 -6.02
C ASP A 100 -4.43 -25.53 -5.20
N PHE A 101 -5.12 -25.24 -4.09
CA PHE A 101 -4.78 -24.10 -3.24
C PHE A 101 -3.41 -24.28 -2.59
N ALA A 102 -3.13 -25.46 -2.02
CA ALA A 102 -1.87 -25.75 -1.34
C ALA A 102 -0.67 -25.71 -2.30
N ALA A 103 -0.84 -26.22 -3.52
CA ALA A 103 0.17 -26.16 -4.57
C ALA A 103 0.46 -24.71 -5.00
N ALA A 104 -0.57 -23.89 -5.22
CA ALA A 104 -0.39 -22.49 -5.63
C ALA A 104 0.32 -21.67 -4.53
N ILE A 105 -0.15 -21.73 -3.29
CA ILE A 105 0.47 -20.99 -2.17
C ILE A 105 1.86 -21.50 -1.77
N SER A 106 2.34 -22.63 -2.33
CA SER A 106 3.71 -23.09 -2.09
C SER A 106 4.77 -22.15 -2.70
N TYR A 107 4.35 -21.29 -3.64
CA TYR A 107 5.18 -20.27 -4.27
C TYR A 107 5.06 -18.88 -3.61
N GLN A 108 4.40 -18.80 -2.46
CA GLN A 108 4.12 -17.54 -1.77
C GLN A 108 5.38 -16.70 -1.55
N ASN A 109 5.26 -15.41 -1.87
CA ASN A 109 6.19 -14.35 -1.53
C ASN A 109 5.37 -13.13 -1.08
N ASP A 110 5.74 -12.52 0.03
CA ASP A 110 4.95 -11.48 0.71
C ASP A 110 5.26 -10.06 0.23
N ILE A 111 6.03 -9.91 -0.86
CA ILE A 111 6.26 -8.62 -1.51
C ILE A 111 4.95 -7.95 -1.91
N CYS A 112 4.96 -6.62 -1.96
CA CYS A 112 3.84 -5.83 -2.43
C CYS A 112 2.54 -6.11 -1.64
N ASN A 113 2.66 -6.15 -0.31
CA ASN A 113 1.58 -6.38 0.66
C ASN A 113 0.89 -7.73 0.42
N SER A 114 1.67 -8.81 0.28
CA SER A 114 1.17 -10.19 0.11
C SER A 114 0.10 -10.40 -0.96
N GLY A 115 0.01 -9.54 -1.98
CA GLY A 115 -1.06 -9.60 -2.98
C GLY A 115 -1.10 -10.91 -3.78
N TYR A 116 0.02 -11.64 -3.87
CA TYR A 116 0.02 -12.99 -4.43
C TYR A 116 -0.88 -13.96 -3.65
N LEU A 117 -0.83 -13.93 -2.31
CA LEU A 117 -1.68 -14.76 -1.47
C LEU A 117 -3.16 -14.40 -1.69
N HIS A 118 -3.47 -13.10 -1.77
CA HIS A 118 -4.84 -12.63 -1.99
C HIS A 118 -5.40 -13.12 -3.33
N GLY A 119 -4.65 -12.95 -4.43
CA GLY A 119 -5.06 -13.46 -5.74
C GLY A 119 -5.24 -14.99 -5.77
N VAL A 120 -4.41 -15.75 -5.05
CA VAL A 120 -4.63 -17.21 -4.95
C VAL A 120 -5.95 -17.52 -4.20
N ILE A 121 -6.28 -16.77 -3.14
CA ILE A 121 -7.54 -16.91 -2.39
C ILE A 121 -8.74 -16.52 -3.26
N GLU A 122 -8.68 -15.40 -3.99
CA GLU A 122 -9.70 -14.93 -4.93
C GLU A 122 -10.06 -16.00 -5.98
N SER A 123 -9.04 -16.56 -6.66
CA SER A 123 -9.24 -17.63 -7.63
C SER A 123 -9.73 -18.93 -6.99
N HIS A 124 -9.24 -19.26 -5.78
CA HIS A 124 -9.70 -20.44 -5.07
C HIS A 124 -11.19 -20.36 -4.71
N PHE A 125 -11.66 -19.22 -4.21
CA PHE A 125 -13.07 -19.04 -3.84
C PHE A 125 -14.00 -19.03 -5.05
N SER A 126 -13.59 -18.41 -6.16
CA SER A 126 -14.40 -18.37 -7.38
C SER A 126 -14.54 -19.73 -8.07
N THR A 127 -13.61 -20.66 -7.84
CA THR A 127 -13.60 -21.99 -8.47
C THR A 127 -13.94 -23.15 -7.54
N SER A 128 -14.04 -22.91 -6.22
CA SER A 128 -14.31 -23.97 -5.24
C SER A 128 -15.74 -24.49 -5.34
N ALA A 129 -15.89 -25.81 -5.44
CA ALA A 129 -17.18 -26.48 -5.38
C ALA A 129 -17.81 -26.44 -3.98
N ASP A 130 -16.97 -26.40 -2.93
CA ASP A 130 -17.39 -26.21 -1.54
C ASP A 130 -16.78 -24.92 -0.99
N PHE A 131 -17.37 -23.80 -1.40
CA PHE A 131 -16.98 -22.47 -0.95
C PHE A 131 -17.06 -22.33 0.58
N SER A 132 -18.07 -22.93 1.21
CA SER A 132 -18.25 -22.82 2.67
C SER A 132 -17.12 -23.48 3.43
N GLN A 133 -16.63 -24.63 2.95
CA GLN A 133 -15.45 -25.27 3.52
C GLN A 133 -14.18 -24.48 3.21
N ALA A 134 -14.02 -24.01 1.96
CA ALA A 134 -12.84 -23.26 1.54
C ALA A 134 -12.61 -22.02 2.42
N VAL A 135 -13.63 -21.18 2.63
CA VAL A 135 -13.53 -19.99 3.49
C VAL A 135 -13.08 -20.34 4.91
N LYS A 136 -13.52 -21.47 5.47
CA LYS A 136 -13.19 -21.88 6.83
C LYS A 136 -11.73 -22.34 6.98
N THR A 137 -11.18 -23.03 5.99
CA THR A 137 -9.89 -23.74 6.14
C THR A 137 -8.72 -23.10 5.40
N VAL A 138 -8.97 -22.09 4.56
CA VAL A 138 -7.94 -21.45 3.73
C VAL A 138 -6.76 -20.90 4.55
N CYS A 139 -7.00 -20.51 5.81
CA CYS A 139 -5.98 -19.98 6.72
C CYS A 139 -5.41 -20.98 7.74
N ASP A 140 -5.80 -22.25 7.71
CA ASP A 140 -5.41 -23.26 8.72
C ASP A 140 -3.89 -23.44 8.83
N LYS A 141 -3.15 -23.22 7.73
CA LYS A 141 -1.68 -23.35 7.72
C LYS A 141 -0.95 -22.20 8.42
N TYR A 142 -1.66 -21.14 8.81
CA TYR A 142 -1.09 -19.94 9.45
C TYR A 142 -1.57 -19.84 10.92
N PRO A 143 -0.90 -20.51 11.86
CA PRO A 143 -1.32 -20.52 13.24
C PRO A 143 -1.01 -19.19 13.97
N GLY A 144 -1.78 -18.91 15.01
CA GLY A 144 -1.60 -17.76 15.89
C GLY A 144 -2.12 -16.45 15.27
N GLU A 145 -1.91 -15.35 16.00
CA GLU A 145 -2.24 -13.99 15.56
C GLU A 145 -0.96 -13.29 15.09
N LYS A 146 -0.45 -13.76 13.94
CA LYS A 146 0.82 -13.35 13.32
C LYS A 146 0.60 -12.70 11.96
N PHE A 147 1.63 -12.09 11.40
CA PHE A 147 1.59 -11.40 10.11
C PHE A 147 0.96 -12.25 9.00
N LEU A 148 1.42 -13.50 8.81
CA LEU A 148 0.87 -14.35 7.75
C LEU A 148 -0.59 -14.76 7.98
N SER A 149 -1.01 -14.93 9.23
CA SER A 149 -2.42 -15.19 9.54
C SER A 149 -3.28 -13.94 9.32
N TRP A 150 -2.72 -12.75 9.61
CA TRP A 150 -3.35 -11.45 9.34
C TRP A 150 -3.54 -11.28 7.82
N GLU A 151 -2.48 -11.45 7.03
CA GLU A 151 -2.50 -11.38 5.56
C GLU A 151 -3.46 -12.42 4.97
N CYS A 152 -3.52 -13.64 5.52
CA CYS A 152 -4.47 -14.63 5.04
C CYS A 152 -5.92 -14.20 5.26
N TYR A 153 -6.31 -13.79 6.47
CA TYR A 153 -7.67 -13.33 6.73
C TYR A 153 -7.98 -12.03 5.97
N HIS A 154 -7.01 -11.14 5.81
CA HIS A 154 -7.14 -9.99 4.93
C HIS A 154 -7.45 -10.43 3.49
N GLY A 155 -6.68 -11.36 2.93
CA GLY A 155 -6.91 -11.98 1.62
C GLY A 155 -8.25 -12.72 1.49
N VAL A 156 -8.78 -13.30 2.58
CA VAL A 156 -10.17 -13.80 2.62
C VAL A 156 -11.13 -12.67 2.29
N GLY A 157 -10.97 -11.49 2.88
CA GLY A 157 -11.82 -10.34 2.59
C GLY A 157 -11.85 -9.96 1.11
N HIS A 158 -10.68 -9.95 0.45
CA HIS A 158 -10.57 -9.79 -1.01
C HIS A 158 -11.33 -10.88 -1.75
N GLY A 159 -11.07 -12.15 -1.42
CA GLY A 159 -11.74 -13.28 -2.06
C GLY A 159 -13.26 -13.28 -1.88
N LEU A 160 -13.77 -12.80 -0.73
CA LEU A 160 -15.21 -12.64 -0.50
C LEU A 160 -15.81 -11.54 -1.36
N MET A 161 -15.13 -10.41 -1.51
CA MET A 161 -15.55 -9.35 -2.41
C MET A 161 -15.57 -9.84 -3.87
N PHE A 162 -14.56 -10.60 -4.28
CA PHE A 162 -14.54 -11.24 -5.60
C PHE A 162 -15.67 -12.26 -5.78
N TYR A 163 -15.89 -13.15 -4.81
CA TYR A 163 -16.93 -14.19 -4.86
C TYR A 163 -18.36 -13.62 -4.85
N THR A 164 -18.57 -12.47 -4.21
CA THR A 164 -19.89 -11.87 -4.06
C THR A 164 -20.18 -10.76 -5.08
N ASP A 165 -19.34 -10.59 -6.10
CA ASP A 165 -19.43 -9.50 -7.09
C ASP A 165 -19.47 -8.11 -6.43
N ASN A 166 -18.57 -7.87 -5.47
CA ASN A 166 -18.45 -6.64 -4.68
C ASN A 166 -19.71 -6.28 -3.87
N ASP A 167 -20.47 -7.28 -3.41
CA ASP A 167 -21.55 -7.09 -2.43
C ASP A 167 -20.97 -6.91 -1.02
N LEU A 168 -20.73 -5.64 -0.65
CA LEU A 168 -20.09 -5.28 0.62
C LEU A 168 -20.84 -5.83 1.85
N PRO A 169 -22.16 -5.61 2.05
CA PRO A 169 -22.89 -6.19 3.18
C PRO A 169 -22.79 -7.70 3.26
N ARG A 170 -22.87 -8.39 2.11
CA ARG A 170 -22.76 -9.85 2.06
C ARG A 170 -21.36 -10.34 2.43
N SER A 171 -20.31 -9.69 1.93
CA SER A 171 -18.93 -10.00 2.28
C SER A 171 -18.64 -9.81 3.77
N LEU A 172 -19.09 -8.70 4.35
CA LEU A 172 -18.95 -8.45 5.80
C LEU A 172 -19.72 -9.49 6.63
N ALA A 173 -20.90 -9.92 6.19
CA ALA A 173 -21.66 -10.96 6.88
C ALA A 173 -20.95 -12.33 6.85
N LEU A 174 -20.22 -12.63 5.77
CA LEU A 174 -19.39 -13.84 5.67
C LEU A 174 -18.16 -13.74 6.58
N CYS A 175 -17.53 -12.57 6.72
CA CYS A 175 -16.48 -12.35 7.70
C CYS A 175 -16.96 -12.52 9.15
N ASP A 176 -18.18 -12.05 9.46
CA ASP A 176 -18.78 -12.16 10.81
C ASP A 176 -18.99 -13.63 11.26
N ALA A 177 -18.91 -14.60 10.33
CA ALA A 177 -19.07 -16.03 10.61
C ALA A 177 -17.83 -16.72 11.20
N TYR A 178 -16.67 -16.06 11.25
CA TYR A 178 -15.50 -16.58 11.94
C TYR A 178 -15.68 -16.59 13.46
N ASP A 179 -14.90 -17.40 14.18
CA ASP A 179 -15.04 -17.53 15.64
C ASP A 179 -14.27 -16.46 16.42
N THR A 180 -13.15 -15.97 15.89
CA THR A 180 -12.26 -15.02 16.59
C THR A 180 -12.42 -13.60 16.09
N ASP A 181 -12.26 -12.62 17.00
CA ASP A 181 -12.30 -11.21 16.62
C ASP A 181 -11.13 -10.82 15.70
N PHE A 182 -9.99 -11.51 15.83
CA PHE A 182 -8.86 -11.38 14.91
C PHE A 182 -9.26 -11.74 13.48
N ALA A 183 -9.84 -12.91 13.26
CA ALA A 183 -10.27 -13.36 11.93
C ALA A 183 -11.37 -12.44 11.35
N LYS A 184 -12.41 -12.12 12.15
CA LYS A 184 -13.49 -11.21 11.74
C LYS A 184 -12.94 -9.84 11.33
N GLY A 185 -12.08 -9.26 12.17
CA GLY A 185 -11.53 -7.93 12.00
C GLY A 185 -10.64 -7.83 10.76
N ASN A 186 -9.76 -8.81 10.54
CA ASN A 186 -8.83 -8.81 9.40
C ASN A 186 -9.52 -9.17 8.09
N CYS A 187 -10.53 -10.06 8.12
CA CYS A 187 -11.42 -10.28 6.98
C CYS A 187 -12.16 -9.00 6.59
N ALA A 188 -12.80 -8.32 7.54
CA ALA A 188 -13.46 -7.04 7.26
C ALA A 188 -12.47 -5.97 6.77
N ASN A 189 -11.23 -5.99 7.24
CA ASN A 189 -10.16 -5.09 6.79
C ASN A 189 -9.89 -5.24 5.28
N GLY A 190 -9.71 -6.48 4.80
CA GLY A 190 -9.57 -6.77 3.35
C GLY A 190 -10.81 -6.43 2.53
N VAL A 191 -12.01 -6.69 3.07
CA VAL A 191 -13.28 -6.31 2.42
C VAL A 191 -13.35 -4.79 2.18
N PHE A 192 -12.96 -3.96 3.16
CA PHE A 192 -12.99 -2.51 2.98
C PHE A 192 -11.87 -2.01 2.06
N MET A 193 -10.69 -2.62 2.09
CA MET A 193 -9.63 -2.31 1.11
C MET A 193 -10.16 -2.54 -0.31
N GLU A 194 -10.67 -3.74 -0.60
CA GLU A 194 -11.17 -4.07 -1.94
C GLU A 194 -12.37 -3.20 -2.35
N ASN A 195 -13.22 -2.81 -1.40
CA ASN A 195 -14.30 -1.87 -1.67
C ASN A 195 -13.80 -0.50 -2.16
N PHE A 196 -12.77 0.06 -1.51
CA PHE A 196 -12.24 1.40 -1.83
C PHE A 196 -11.13 1.38 -2.88
N ASN A 197 -10.57 0.20 -3.18
CA ASN A 197 -9.60 -0.02 -4.24
C ASN A 197 -10.25 0.03 -5.62
N SER A 198 -10.55 1.24 -6.10
CA SER A 198 -11.15 1.47 -7.41
C SER A 198 -10.16 1.38 -8.59
N ASP A 199 -8.90 0.99 -8.34
CA ASP A 199 -7.95 0.59 -9.39
C ASP A 199 -8.29 -0.79 -10.00
N ALA A 200 -9.29 -1.48 -9.44
CA ALA A 200 -10.12 -2.45 -10.16
C ALA A 200 -10.91 -1.76 -11.29
N LYS A 201 -10.20 -1.24 -12.32
CA LYS A 201 -10.72 -0.60 -13.54
C LYS A 201 -11.67 -1.49 -14.34
N MET A 202 -11.97 -2.70 -13.86
CA MET A 202 -12.87 -3.67 -14.47
C MET A 202 -14.12 -3.99 -13.62
N HIS A 203 -14.13 -3.72 -12.30
CA HIS A 203 -15.27 -4.06 -11.42
C HIS A 203 -15.44 -3.07 -10.25
N PRO A 204 -15.92 -1.83 -10.48
CA PRO A 204 -16.13 -0.88 -9.39
C PRO A 204 -17.22 -1.37 -8.43
N SER A 205 -16.95 -1.28 -7.12
CA SER A 205 -17.97 -1.54 -6.09
C SER A 205 -19.14 -0.55 -6.23
N LYS A 206 -20.36 -1.05 -6.01
CA LYS A 206 -21.58 -0.22 -5.95
C LYS A 206 -21.65 0.60 -4.66
N PHE A 207 -20.75 0.33 -3.71
CA PHE A 207 -20.69 1.00 -2.40
C PHE A 207 -19.67 2.14 -2.39
N LEU A 208 -19.54 2.83 -3.53
CA LEU A 208 -18.70 4.01 -3.72
C LEU A 208 -19.59 5.19 -4.11
N ASN A 209 -19.29 6.36 -3.54
CA ASN A 209 -20.03 7.59 -3.83
C ASN A 209 -19.04 8.75 -4.06
N PRO A 210 -18.92 9.27 -5.29
CA PRO A 210 -17.97 10.35 -5.58
C PRO A 210 -18.29 11.65 -4.82
N ASP A 211 -19.55 11.87 -4.43
CA ASP A 211 -19.98 13.05 -3.67
C ASP A 211 -19.80 12.88 -2.15
N ASP A 212 -19.64 11.63 -1.67
CA ASP A 212 -19.28 11.31 -0.29
C ASP A 212 -18.24 10.19 -0.28
N PRO A 213 -16.94 10.50 -0.43
CA PRO A 213 -15.90 9.47 -0.48
C PRO A 213 -15.72 8.69 0.85
N PHE A 214 -16.41 9.07 1.93
CA PHE A 214 -16.49 8.26 3.15
C PHE A 214 -17.60 7.23 3.11
N TYR A 215 -18.52 7.27 2.15
CA TYR A 215 -19.54 6.25 2.01
C TYR A 215 -18.86 4.90 1.73
N PRO A 216 -19.20 3.83 2.47
CA PRO A 216 -20.35 3.69 3.37
C PRO A 216 -20.01 3.73 4.88
N CYS A 217 -18.88 4.33 5.28
CA CYS A 217 -18.33 4.23 6.65
C CYS A 217 -19.26 4.71 7.76
N ARG A 218 -20.05 5.77 7.53
CA ARG A 218 -21.00 6.28 8.54
C ARG A 218 -22.09 5.25 8.89
N GLU A 219 -22.43 4.38 7.96
CA GLU A 219 -23.49 3.37 8.04
C GLU A 219 -23.01 2.05 8.64
N GLN A 220 -21.70 1.87 8.80
CA GLN A 220 -21.12 0.62 9.31
C GLN A 220 -21.34 0.46 10.82
N LYS A 221 -21.32 -0.80 11.26
CA LYS A 221 -21.28 -1.14 12.69
C LYS A 221 -20.04 -0.53 13.34
N GLN A 222 -20.13 -0.16 14.62
CA GLN A 222 -19.02 0.54 15.31
C GLN A 222 -17.68 -0.19 15.25
N ASN A 223 -17.68 -1.52 15.35
CA ASN A 223 -16.47 -2.35 15.25
C ASN A 223 -15.89 -2.44 13.82
N GLN A 224 -16.64 -2.03 12.80
CA GLN A 224 -16.22 -2.03 11.39
C GLN A 224 -15.80 -0.64 10.89
N LYS A 225 -16.30 0.43 11.53
CA LYS A 225 -16.00 1.82 11.15
C LYS A 225 -14.51 2.12 11.08
N GLY A 226 -13.72 1.58 12.01
CA GLY A 226 -12.26 1.76 12.01
C GLY A 226 -11.61 1.31 10.70
N ASN A 227 -11.90 0.09 10.25
CA ASN A 227 -11.38 -0.43 8.98
C ASN A 227 -11.90 0.36 7.76
N CYS A 228 -13.18 0.73 7.77
CA CYS A 228 -13.74 1.51 6.67
C CYS A 228 -13.07 2.88 6.54
N TYR A 229 -12.99 3.65 7.63
CA TYR A 229 -12.35 4.95 7.64
C TYR A 229 -10.84 4.88 7.41
N PHE A 230 -10.21 3.73 7.70
CA PHE A 230 -8.83 3.49 7.34
C PHE A 230 -8.67 3.44 5.82
N TYR A 231 -9.50 2.70 5.07
CA TYR A 231 -9.33 2.56 3.61
C TYR A 231 -10.00 3.64 2.75
N ALA A 232 -10.92 4.43 3.31
CA ALA A 232 -11.58 5.52 2.58
C ALA A 232 -10.64 6.51 1.82
N PRO A 233 -9.42 6.83 2.30
CA PRO A 233 -8.45 7.63 1.55
C PRO A 233 -8.07 7.08 0.17
N GLU A 234 -8.15 5.77 -0.06
CA GLU A 234 -7.86 5.17 -1.38
C GLU A 234 -8.81 5.72 -2.44
N TYR A 235 -10.10 5.78 -2.12
CA TYR A 235 -11.10 6.30 -3.04
C TYR A 235 -11.03 7.82 -3.20
N TYR A 236 -10.70 8.56 -2.13
CA TYR A 236 -10.39 9.99 -2.26
C TYR A 236 -9.22 10.21 -3.25
N LEU A 237 -8.13 9.46 -3.11
CA LEU A 237 -6.94 9.60 -3.96
C LEU A 237 -7.16 9.09 -5.38
N HIS A 238 -8.13 8.21 -5.60
CA HIS A 238 -8.60 7.86 -6.94
C HIS A 238 -9.30 9.05 -7.63
N LEU A 239 -10.19 9.74 -6.91
CA LEU A 239 -10.91 10.92 -7.42
C LEU A 239 -10.00 12.15 -7.55
N HIS A 240 -9.00 12.24 -6.70
CA HIS A 240 -8.03 13.34 -6.63
C HIS A 240 -6.59 12.80 -6.70
N PRO A 241 -6.12 12.37 -7.89
CA PRO A 241 -4.83 11.73 -8.06
C PRO A 241 -3.68 12.54 -7.46
N ASN A 242 -2.94 11.91 -6.55
CA ASN A 242 -1.79 12.47 -5.83
C ASN A 242 -2.08 13.66 -4.90
N ASP A 243 -3.34 13.98 -4.60
CA ASP A 243 -3.72 15.05 -3.67
C ASP A 243 -3.66 14.58 -2.20
N TYR A 244 -2.48 14.15 -1.74
CA TYR A 244 -2.33 13.61 -0.38
C TYR A 244 -2.53 14.67 0.72
N ALA A 245 -2.11 15.91 0.46
CA ALA A 245 -2.34 17.01 1.39
C ALA A 245 -3.83 17.36 1.49
N GLY A 246 -4.56 17.36 0.36
CA GLY A 246 -6.01 17.47 0.36
C GLY A 246 -6.68 16.29 1.06
N ALA A 247 -6.17 15.06 0.91
CA ALA A 247 -6.67 13.90 1.64
C ALA A 247 -6.54 14.06 3.17
N LEU A 248 -5.40 14.58 3.67
CA LEU A 248 -5.27 14.97 5.09
C LEU A 248 -6.26 16.07 5.46
N GLY A 249 -6.45 17.06 4.58
CA GLY A 249 -7.48 18.09 4.70
C GLY A 249 -8.88 17.51 4.91
N TRP A 250 -9.24 16.55 4.06
CA TRP A 250 -10.52 15.85 4.02
C TRP A 250 -10.72 14.93 5.22
N CYS A 251 -9.68 14.23 5.69
CA CYS A 251 -9.74 13.37 6.89
C CYS A 251 -10.22 14.11 8.14
N LYS A 252 -10.08 15.44 8.22
CA LYS A 252 -10.64 16.25 9.34
C LYS A 252 -12.18 16.26 9.37
N THR A 253 -12.81 15.92 8.25
CA THR A 253 -14.28 15.85 8.12
C THR A 253 -14.85 14.46 8.43
N ALA A 254 -13.99 13.46 8.67
CA ALA A 254 -14.37 12.17 9.20
C ALA A 254 -15.02 12.31 10.60
N GLU A 255 -15.81 11.30 10.98
CA GLU A 255 -16.31 11.16 12.35
C GLU A 255 -15.14 11.26 13.35
N LEU A 256 -15.34 12.00 14.45
CA LEU A 256 -14.27 12.39 15.39
C LEU A 256 -13.33 11.24 15.80
N PRO A 257 -13.82 10.03 16.16
CA PRO A 257 -12.95 8.92 16.56
C PRO A 257 -12.02 8.41 15.46
N PHE A 258 -12.32 8.67 14.18
CA PHE A 258 -11.66 8.02 13.04
C PHE A 258 -10.78 8.97 12.20
N ARG A 259 -10.66 10.24 12.60
CA ARG A 259 -9.80 11.23 11.90
C ARG A 259 -8.33 10.81 11.84
N GLN A 260 -7.82 10.27 12.96
CA GLN A 260 -6.44 9.78 13.05
C GLN A 260 -6.25 8.51 12.23
N THR A 261 -7.23 7.59 12.24
CA THR A 261 -7.24 6.37 11.42
C THR A 261 -7.20 6.70 9.92
N CYS A 262 -8.01 7.66 9.48
CA CYS A 262 -7.97 8.17 8.11
C CYS A 262 -6.60 8.76 7.77
N ALA A 263 -6.04 9.62 8.64
CA ALA A 263 -4.73 10.22 8.42
C ALA A 263 -3.59 9.20 8.38
N ALA A 264 -3.68 8.10 9.14
CA ALA A 264 -2.70 7.03 9.11
C ALA A 264 -2.63 6.39 7.73
N ASN A 265 -3.77 6.03 7.14
CA ASN A 265 -3.77 5.45 5.81
C ASN A 265 -3.39 6.45 4.72
N VAL A 266 -3.65 7.76 4.85
CA VAL A 266 -3.08 8.75 3.93
C VAL A 266 -1.56 8.65 3.91
N GLY A 267 -0.90 8.54 5.07
CA GLY A 267 0.53 8.31 5.16
C GLY A 267 0.97 6.99 4.53
N GLY A 268 0.21 5.91 4.79
CA GLY A 268 0.43 4.60 4.20
C GLY A 268 0.37 4.61 2.67
N ASN A 269 -0.71 5.15 2.10
CA ASN A 269 -0.92 5.32 0.66
C ASN A 269 0.18 6.18 0.04
N THR A 270 0.55 7.29 0.69
CA THR A 270 1.65 8.13 0.22
C THR A 270 2.96 7.35 0.18
N MET A 271 3.24 6.52 1.19
CA MET A 271 4.46 5.73 1.25
C MET A 271 4.51 4.65 0.16
N ILE A 272 3.48 3.80 0.06
CA ILE A 272 3.49 2.66 -0.87
C ILE A 272 3.51 3.10 -2.33
N GLN A 273 2.88 4.23 -2.65
CA GLN A 273 2.88 4.78 -3.99
C GLN A 273 4.18 5.53 -4.33
N ASN A 274 5.05 5.79 -3.34
CA ASN A 274 6.29 6.56 -3.49
C ASN A 274 7.43 5.92 -2.68
N ILE A 275 7.57 4.59 -2.73
CA ILE A 275 8.39 3.84 -1.75
C ILE A 275 9.86 4.25 -1.75
N HIS A 276 10.39 4.62 -2.91
CA HIS A 276 11.77 5.05 -3.07
C HIS A 276 12.02 6.47 -2.55
N ASN A 277 10.95 7.22 -2.29
CA ASN A 277 10.97 8.61 -1.86
C ASN A 277 10.22 8.85 -0.53
N PRO A 278 10.72 8.29 0.59
CA PRO A 278 10.11 8.47 1.91
C PRO A 278 10.15 9.91 2.41
N LYS A 279 11.04 10.76 1.89
CA LYS A 279 11.06 12.19 2.21
C LYS A 279 9.82 12.91 1.69
N PHE A 280 9.31 12.50 0.52
CA PHE A 280 8.02 12.99 0.04
C PHE A 280 6.88 12.60 0.98
N ALA A 281 6.79 11.32 1.36
CA ALA A 281 5.75 10.85 2.29
C ALA A 281 5.82 11.54 3.66
N GLU A 282 7.02 11.72 4.19
CA GLU A 282 7.26 12.50 5.41
C GLU A 282 6.78 13.95 5.24
N ALA A 283 7.16 14.63 4.15
CA ALA A 283 6.75 16.01 3.89
C ALA A 283 5.22 16.17 3.80
N VAL A 284 4.53 15.22 3.16
CA VAL A 284 3.06 15.16 3.14
C VAL A 284 2.50 15.06 4.55
N CYS A 285 2.99 14.14 5.38
CA CYS A 285 2.53 14.01 6.77
C CYS A 285 2.77 15.30 7.58
N MET A 286 3.87 16.00 7.34
CA MET A 286 4.18 17.26 8.02
C MET A 286 3.28 18.43 7.62
N ALA A 287 2.62 18.36 6.47
CA ALA A 287 1.60 19.33 6.04
C ALA A 287 0.25 19.14 6.77
N GLY A 288 0.05 18.01 7.45
CA GLY A 288 -1.12 17.74 8.26
C GLY A 288 -1.21 18.59 9.54
N SER A 289 -2.39 18.57 10.16
CA SER A 289 -2.59 19.19 11.48
C SER A 289 -1.81 18.45 12.58
N PRO A 290 -1.57 19.07 13.76
CA PRO A 290 -0.80 18.43 14.84
C PRO A 290 -1.30 17.03 15.24
N GLU A 291 -2.62 16.81 15.23
CA GLU A 291 -3.23 15.51 15.56
C GLU A 291 -3.03 14.44 14.48
N GLN A 292 -2.68 14.83 13.25
CA GLN A 292 -2.53 13.91 12.11
C GLN A 292 -1.08 13.47 11.87
N LYS A 293 -0.09 14.26 12.32
CA LYS A 293 1.33 14.01 12.02
C LYS A 293 1.81 12.64 12.50
N ILE A 294 1.56 12.31 13.78
CA ILE A 294 1.98 11.03 14.36
C ILE A 294 1.25 9.85 13.68
N PRO A 295 -0.10 9.84 13.56
CA PRO A 295 -0.80 8.77 12.84
C PRO A 295 -0.32 8.60 11.39
N CYS A 296 -0.11 9.70 10.65
CA CYS A 296 0.35 9.67 9.26
C CYS A 296 1.75 9.04 9.14
N ILE A 297 2.71 9.44 9.99
CA ILE A 297 4.04 8.82 10.01
C ILE A 297 3.96 7.35 10.43
N GLY A 298 3.12 7.01 11.41
CA GLY A 298 2.90 5.63 11.82
C GLY A 298 2.35 4.77 10.67
N GLY A 299 1.35 5.26 9.94
CA GLY A 299 0.78 4.54 8.79
C GLY A 299 1.75 4.43 7.61
N MET A 300 2.56 5.47 7.34
CA MET A 300 3.66 5.41 6.38
C MET A 300 4.60 4.23 6.69
N VAL A 301 5.03 4.11 7.95
CA VAL A 301 5.95 3.04 8.37
C VAL A 301 5.28 1.67 8.39
N MET A 302 4.04 1.58 8.87
CA MET A 302 3.27 0.33 8.90
C MET A 302 3.11 -0.26 7.50
N LEU A 303 2.68 0.52 6.51
CA LEU A 303 2.51 0.02 5.15
C LEU A 303 3.85 -0.30 4.47
N PHE A 304 4.93 0.37 4.85
CA PHE A 304 6.27 -0.01 4.39
C PHE A 304 6.70 -1.39 4.92
N ILE A 305 6.39 -1.70 6.18
CA ILE A 305 6.63 -3.02 6.79
C ILE A 305 5.83 -4.09 6.04
N ASN A 306 4.53 -3.86 5.80
CA ASN A 306 3.67 -4.79 5.06
C ASN A 306 4.17 -5.01 3.63
N HIS A 307 4.61 -3.95 2.94
CA HIS A 307 5.11 -4.06 1.57
C HIS A 307 6.30 -5.01 1.44
N HIS A 308 7.14 -5.04 2.47
CA HIS A 308 8.31 -5.91 2.52
C HIS A 308 8.07 -7.24 3.24
N GLY A 309 6.90 -7.45 3.85
CA GLY A 309 6.63 -8.58 4.73
C GLY A 309 7.63 -8.70 5.89
N SER A 310 8.22 -7.58 6.33
CA SER A 310 9.30 -7.59 7.32
C SER A 310 9.53 -6.22 7.96
N PRO A 311 9.79 -6.16 9.28
CA PRO A 311 10.14 -4.91 9.96
C PRO A 311 11.58 -4.45 9.69
N GLU A 312 12.47 -5.34 9.22
CA GLU A 312 13.90 -5.03 9.10
C GLU A 312 14.21 -3.88 8.12
N PRO A 313 13.63 -3.83 6.90
CA PRO A 313 13.83 -2.70 5.99
C PRO A 313 13.40 -1.35 6.58
N ALA A 314 12.41 -1.35 7.48
CA ALA A 314 11.89 -0.11 8.07
C ALA A 314 12.91 0.58 9.00
N ARG A 315 13.90 -0.14 9.54
CA ARG A 315 14.97 0.49 10.34
C ARG A 315 15.80 1.46 9.50
N ALA A 316 16.14 1.07 8.26
CA ALA A 316 16.83 1.93 7.32
C ALA A 316 15.95 3.08 6.82
N LEU A 317 14.63 2.86 6.73
CA LEU A 317 13.66 3.92 6.47
C LEU A 317 13.73 5.00 7.57
N CYS A 318 13.71 4.62 8.85
CA CYS A 318 13.72 5.58 9.96
C CYS A 318 14.95 6.50 9.93
N GLU A 319 16.12 6.00 9.55
CA GLU A 319 17.34 6.82 9.42
C GLU A 319 17.24 7.89 8.32
N ARG A 320 16.37 7.67 7.32
CA ARG A 320 16.12 8.64 6.25
C ARG A 320 15.13 9.72 6.68
N LEU A 321 14.40 9.57 7.78
CA LEU A 321 13.42 10.54 8.27
C LEU A 321 14.09 11.65 9.08
N GLU A 322 13.40 12.80 9.18
CA GLU A 322 13.79 13.91 10.07
C GLU A 322 13.86 13.42 11.51
N THR A 323 14.84 13.92 12.27
CA THR A 323 15.12 13.48 13.65
C THR A 323 13.88 13.53 14.55
N ALA A 324 13.00 14.51 14.33
CA ALA A 324 11.76 14.66 15.10
C ALA A 324 10.73 13.53 14.86
N ASN A 325 10.77 12.87 13.71
CA ASN A 325 9.81 11.82 13.33
C ASN A 325 10.35 10.40 13.58
N ARG A 326 11.67 10.26 13.80
CA ARG A 326 12.31 8.97 14.09
C ARG A 326 11.70 8.23 15.28
N PRO A 327 11.36 8.87 16.42
CA PRO A 327 10.75 8.15 17.55
C PRO A 327 9.44 7.44 17.17
N THR A 328 8.56 8.12 16.42
CA THR A 328 7.32 7.52 15.91
C THR A 328 7.60 6.34 14.98
N CYS A 329 8.61 6.48 14.11
CA CYS A 329 9.01 5.42 13.19
C CYS A 329 9.49 4.17 13.92
N TYR A 330 10.42 4.30 14.87
CA TYR A 330 10.90 3.15 15.65
C TYR A 330 9.82 2.56 16.55
N ALA A 331 8.97 3.39 17.18
CA ALA A 331 7.85 2.89 17.97
C ALA A 331 6.87 2.07 17.12
N THR A 332 6.63 2.47 15.86
CA THR A 332 5.79 1.70 14.94
C THR A 332 6.43 0.35 14.59
N ILE A 333 7.75 0.30 14.39
CA ILE A 333 8.48 -0.96 14.18
C ILE A 333 8.34 -1.87 15.40
N GLU A 334 8.59 -1.35 16.60
CA GLU A 334 8.52 -2.12 17.85
C GLU A 334 7.11 -2.67 18.12
N GLN A 335 6.07 -1.88 17.83
CA GLN A 335 4.68 -2.32 17.96
C GLN A 335 4.32 -3.46 17.00
N ASN A 336 4.90 -3.50 15.81
CA ASN A 336 4.59 -4.50 14.79
C ASN A 336 5.53 -5.71 14.81
N ALA A 337 6.72 -5.61 15.39
CA ALA A 337 7.71 -6.68 15.43
C ALA A 337 7.17 -8.03 15.96
N PRO A 338 6.32 -8.09 17.00
CA PRO A 338 5.76 -9.36 17.49
C PRO A 338 4.95 -10.14 16.45
N LEU A 339 4.42 -9.48 15.41
CA LEU A 339 3.67 -10.12 14.33
C LEU A 339 4.57 -10.97 13.43
N PHE A 340 5.88 -10.70 13.40
CA PHE A 340 6.86 -11.36 12.50
C PHE A 340 7.74 -12.39 13.21
N GLU A 341 7.58 -12.56 14.52
CA GLU A 341 8.29 -13.57 15.30
C GLU A 341 7.76 -14.99 15.00
N LYS A 342 8.69 -15.94 14.83
CA LYS A 342 8.41 -17.34 14.48
C LYS A 342 7.80 -18.16 15.60
#